data_AF-A0A4Y2AYR3-F1
#
_entry.id   AF-A0A4Y2AYR3-F1
#
_cell.length_a   1.000
_cell.length_b   1.000
_cell.length_c   1.000
_cell.angle_alpha   90.00
_cell.angle_beta   90.00
_cell.angle_gamma   90.00
#
_symmetry.space_group_name_H-M   'P 1'
#
loop_
_entity.id
_entity.type
_entity.pdbx_description
1 polymer ?
#
loop_
_entity_poly.entity_id
_entity_poly.type
_entity_poly.pdbx_seq_one_letter_code
_entity_poly.pdbx_strand_id
1 'polypeptide(L)'
;MHNMREFFHLKRCTKSQGFDHLTKDCKDVRPTCGSCSGRHEIRRCRSPQIVCVNCSHYNYCYGKEFEIRNKASDNSCSCYHLEIAAYRQTRDY
;
A
#
# COMPACT_ATOMS: atom_id res chain seq x y z
N MET A 1 -9.96 17.17 16.56
CA MET A 1 -10.47 15.84 16.16
C MET A 1 -9.36 14.83 16.40
N HIS A 2 -9.54 13.91 17.35
CA HIS A 2 -8.55 12.89 17.66
C HIS A 2 -8.46 11.92 16.47
N ASN A 3 -7.30 11.88 15.81
CA ASN A 3 -6.97 10.84 14.83
C ASN A 3 -6.83 9.51 15.56
N MET A 4 -7.95 8.87 15.88
CA MET A 4 -7.95 7.43 16.15
C MET A 4 -7.53 6.76 14.84
N ARG A 5 -6.22 6.57 14.65
CA ARG A 5 -5.74 5.52 13.77
C ARG A 5 -6.29 4.24 14.38
N GLU A 6 -7.44 3.79 13.89
CA GLU A 6 -7.84 2.40 14.11
C GLU A 6 -6.64 1.57 13.64
N PHE A 7 -5.98 0.90 14.58
CA PHE A 7 -4.79 0.12 14.32
C PHE A 7 -5.22 -1.17 13.60
N PHE A 8 -5.66 -1.03 12.36
CA PHE A 8 -5.81 -2.18 11.49
C PHE A 8 -4.42 -2.71 11.21
N HIS A 9 -4.11 -3.88 11.75
CA HIS A 9 -2.90 -4.62 11.45
C HIS A 9 -3.00 -5.25 10.05
N LEU A 10 -3.22 -4.42 9.03
CA LEU A 10 -3.16 -4.83 7.65
C LEU A 10 -1.75 -5.31 7.37
N LYS A 11 -1.63 -6.58 7.00
CA LYS A 11 -0.34 -7.16 6.71
C LYS A 11 0.14 -6.58 5.37
N ARG A 12 1.41 -6.20 5.32
CA ARG A 12 2.03 -5.63 4.14
C ARG A 12 3.34 -6.33 3.88
N CYS A 13 3.59 -6.70 2.63
CA CYS A 13 4.87 -7.22 2.21
C CYS A 13 5.96 -6.16 2.42
N THR A 14 7.01 -6.49 3.17
CA THR A 14 8.13 -5.55 3.40
C THR A 14 9.02 -5.40 2.16
N LYS A 15 8.94 -6.32 1.20
CA LYS A 15 9.72 -6.29 -0.04
C LYS A 15 9.01 -5.51 -1.16
N SER A 16 7.77 -5.85 -1.48
CA SER A 16 6.98 -5.22 -2.54
C SER A 16 6.16 -4.02 -2.06
N GLN A 17 5.98 -3.87 -0.73
CA GLN A 17 5.12 -2.86 -0.10
C GLN A 17 3.62 -3.03 -0.43
N GLY A 18 3.25 -4.14 -1.08
CA GLY A 18 1.89 -4.51 -1.41
C GLY A 18 1.11 -5.10 -0.23
N PHE A 19 -0.22 -4.96 -0.25
CA PHE A 19 -1.12 -5.58 0.74
C PHE A 19 -1.49 -7.04 0.42
N ASP A 20 -1.34 -7.44 -0.85
CA ASP A 20 -1.81 -8.72 -1.39
C ASP A 20 -1.14 -9.98 -0.78
N HIS A 21 0.12 -9.87 -0.33
CA HIS A 21 0.87 -11.01 0.19
C HIS A 21 1.85 -10.65 1.31
N LEU A 22 2.37 -11.67 1.99
CA LEU A 22 3.43 -11.53 2.98
C LEU A 22 4.81 -11.63 2.34
N THR A 23 5.82 -11.08 3.00
CA THR A 23 7.22 -11.12 2.51
C THR A 23 7.70 -12.54 2.19
N LYS A 24 7.27 -13.55 2.96
CA LYS A 24 7.64 -14.96 2.73
C LYS A 24 7.11 -15.52 1.40
N ASP A 25 6.00 -14.97 0.89
CA ASP A 25 5.31 -15.40 -0.33
C ASP A 25 5.61 -14.44 -1.50
N CYS A 26 6.50 -13.46 -1.29
CA CYS A 26 6.82 -12.44 -2.27
C CYS A 26 7.73 -12.97 -3.38
N LYS A 27 7.24 -12.92 -4.62
CA LYS A 27 7.98 -13.35 -5.82
C LYS A 27 8.85 -12.24 -6.42
N ASP A 28 8.71 -11.00 -5.96
CA ASP A 28 9.53 -9.90 -6.47
C ASP A 28 10.99 -10.13 -6.13
N VAL A 29 11.88 -10.00 -7.12
CA VAL A 29 13.33 -10.14 -6.91
C VAL A 29 13.90 -8.89 -6.25
N ARG A 30 13.45 -7.71 -6.67
CA ARG A 30 13.92 -6.40 -6.20
C ARG A 30 12.90 -5.76 -5.25
N PRO A 31 13.35 -5.02 -4.22
CA PRO A 31 12.44 -4.29 -3.35
C PRO A 31 11.79 -3.13 -4.09
N THR A 32 10.56 -2.84 -3.70
CA THR A 32 9.80 -1.66 -4.14
C THR A 32 9.83 -0.60 -3.05
N CYS A 33 10.06 0.63 -3.44
CA CYS A 33 10.15 1.76 -2.56
C CYS A 33 8.76 2.14 -2.06
N GLY A 34 8.54 2.03 -0.76
CA GLY A 34 7.25 2.40 -0.13
C GLY A 34 6.92 3.89 -0.17
N SER A 35 7.84 4.75 -0.66
CA SER A 35 7.60 6.18 -0.83
C SER A 35 7.22 6.55 -2.27
N CYS A 36 7.97 6.09 -3.27
CA CYS A 36 7.78 6.53 -4.66
C CYS A 36 7.43 5.39 -5.63
N SER A 37 7.17 4.19 -5.13
CA SER A 37 6.89 2.99 -5.94
C SER A 37 8.01 2.58 -6.91
N GLY A 38 9.21 3.15 -6.79
CA GLY A 38 10.37 2.79 -7.60
C GLY A 38 11.03 1.46 -7.17
N ARG A 39 11.78 0.81 -8.07
CA ARG A 39 12.49 -0.46 -7.79
C ARG A 39 13.81 -0.24 -7.03
N HIS A 40 13.71 0.21 -5.80
CA HIS A 40 14.83 0.40 -4.87
C HIS A 40 14.36 0.37 -3.41
N GLU A 41 15.30 0.19 -2.48
CA GLU A 41 15.01 0.29 -1.04
C GLU A 41 14.62 1.71 -0.66
N ILE A 42 13.64 1.88 0.25
CA ILE A 42 13.18 3.21 0.70
C ILE A 42 14.32 4.11 1.22
N ARG A 43 15.35 3.53 1.84
CA ARG A 43 16.54 4.25 2.34
C ARG A 43 17.36 4.92 1.24
N ARG A 44 17.24 4.44 0.00
CA ARG A 44 17.91 4.98 -1.20
C ARG A 44 17.01 5.89 -2.02
N CYS A 45 15.78 6.14 -1.55
CA CYS A 45 14.82 6.96 -2.29
C CYS A 45 15.29 8.42 -2.36
N ARG A 46 15.36 8.95 -3.57
CA ARG A 46 15.67 10.37 -3.84
C ARG A 46 14.52 11.11 -4.53
N SER A 47 13.41 10.41 -4.79
CA SER A 47 12.23 11.02 -5.42
C SER A 47 11.58 12.00 -4.45
N PRO A 48 11.29 13.24 -4.88
CA PRO A 48 10.50 14.18 -4.09
C PRO A 48 9.00 13.81 -4.11
N GLN A 49 8.57 12.97 -5.05
CA GLN A 49 7.18 12.58 -5.22
C GLN A 49 6.88 11.33 -4.38
N ILE A 50 5.74 11.38 -3.68
CA ILE A 50 5.15 10.22 -3.02
C ILE A 50 4.20 9.55 -4.01
N VAL A 51 4.29 8.23 -4.14
CA VAL A 51 3.41 7.41 -4.97
C VAL A 51 3.00 6.17 -4.18
N CYS A 52 1.70 5.96 -4.03
CA CYS A 52 1.12 4.77 -3.43
C CYS A 52 1.29 3.57 -4.38
N VAL A 53 2.09 2.60 -3.95
CA VAL A 53 2.35 1.36 -4.71
C VAL A 53 1.06 0.57 -4.94
N ASN A 54 0.17 0.53 -3.96
CA ASN A 54 -1.07 -0.24 -4.04
C ASN A 54 -2.03 0.40 -5.04
N CYS A 55 -2.30 1.71 -4.94
CA CYS A 55 -3.17 2.40 -5.89
C CYS A 55 -2.59 2.37 -7.31
N SER A 56 -1.28 2.60 -7.46
CA SER A 56 -0.61 2.54 -8.77
C SER A 56 -0.73 1.15 -9.40
N HIS A 57 -0.45 0.09 -8.63
CA HIS A 57 -0.56 -1.28 -9.11
C HIS A 57 -2.01 -1.68 -9.41
N TYR A 58 -2.96 -1.27 -8.56
CA TYR A 58 -4.38 -1.55 -8.74
C TYR A 58 -4.93 -0.88 -10.00
N ASN A 59 -4.55 0.39 -10.24
CA ASN A 59 -4.88 1.10 -11.46
C ASN A 59 -4.33 0.37 -12.69
N TYR A 60 -3.08 -0.09 -12.64
CA TYR A 60 -2.45 -0.84 -13.73
C TYR A 60 -3.15 -2.18 -14.01
N CYS A 61 -3.45 -2.98 -12.98
CA CYS A 61 -4.03 -4.31 -13.14
C CYS A 61 -5.51 -4.31 -13.47
N TYR A 62 -6.28 -3.35 -12.93
CA TYR A 62 -7.75 -3.34 -13.01
C TYR A 62 -8.31 -2.16 -13.79
N GLY A 63 -7.46 -1.34 -14.42
CA GLY A 63 -7.89 -0.17 -15.19
C GLY A 63 -8.64 0.87 -14.36
N LYS A 64 -8.27 1.04 -13.09
CA LYS A 64 -8.84 2.07 -12.20
C LYS A 64 -8.05 3.38 -12.28
N GLU A 65 -8.65 4.44 -11.76
CA GLU A 65 -8.10 5.80 -11.74
C GLU A 65 -8.03 6.34 -10.32
N PHE A 66 -7.56 5.53 -9.36
CA PHE A 66 -7.35 6.01 -8.00
C PHE A 66 -6.25 7.06 -7.93
N GLU A 67 -6.39 8.02 -7.03
CA GLU A 67 -5.31 8.94 -6.69
C GLU A 67 -4.11 8.14 -6.18
N ILE A 68 -2.93 8.48 -6.71
CA ILE A 68 -1.68 7.77 -6.39
C ILE A 68 -0.70 8.64 -5.60
N ARG A 69 -0.86 9.97 -5.55
CA ARG A 69 0.10 10.88 -4.89
C ARG A 69 -0.09 10.97 -3.38
N ASN A 70 -0.25 9.83 -2.74
CA ASN A 70 -0.43 9.71 -1.30
C ASN A 70 0.38 8.52 -0.76
N LYS A 71 0.54 8.45 0.56
CA LYS A 71 1.13 7.27 1.19
C LYS A 71 0.10 6.14 1.21
N ALA A 72 0.57 4.89 1.09
CA ALA A 72 -0.31 3.72 1.17
C ALA A 72 -1.05 3.57 2.51
N SER A 73 -0.54 4.21 3.58
CA SER A 73 -1.15 4.23 4.91
C SER A 73 -1.89 5.54 5.22
N ASP A 74 -2.09 6.39 4.21
CA ASP A 74 -2.82 7.65 4.37
C ASP A 74 -4.34 7.38 4.28
N ASN A 75 -5.13 8.18 4.99
CA ASN A 75 -6.59 8.10 4.95
C ASN A 75 -7.15 8.53 3.59
N SER A 76 -6.34 9.15 2.72
CA SER A 76 -6.71 9.44 1.33
C SER A 76 -6.56 8.22 0.40
N CYS A 77 -5.93 7.13 0.85
CA CYS A 77 -5.61 5.98 0.02
C CYS A 77 -6.83 5.08 -0.24
N SER A 78 -7.30 5.03 -1.49
CA SER A 78 -8.43 4.16 -1.87
C SER A 78 -8.16 2.68 -1.58
N CYS A 79 -6.97 2.17 -1.92
CA CYS A 79 -6.62 0.77 -1.63
C CYS A 79 -6.54 0.47 -0.13
N TYR A 80 -6.16 1.43 0.71
CA TYR A 80 -6.17 1.23 2.16
C TYR A 80 -7.59 1.06 2.69
N HIS A 81 -8.54 1.85 2.20
CA HIS A 81 -9.96 1.69 2.55
C HIS A 81 -10.55 0.38 2.06
N LEU A 82 -10.18 -0.07 0.86
CA LEU A 82 -10.60 -1.38 0.36
C LEU A 82 -10.11 -2.52 1.27
N GLU A 83 -8.85 -2.47 1.69
CA GLU A 83 -8.30 -3.44 2.63
C GLU A 83 -8.95 -3.37 4.01
N ILE A 84 -9.24 -2.17 4.53
CA ILE A 84 -9.99 -2.02 5.79
C ILE A 84 -11.39 -2.61 5.65
N ALA A 85 -12.08 -2.33 4.55
CA ALA A 85 -13.43 -2.84 4.31
C ALA A 85 -13.43 -4.38 4.19
N ALA A 86 -12.46 -4.95 3.47
CA ALA A 86 -12.27 -6.40 3.39
C ALA A 86 -11.94 -7.00 4.77
N TYR A 87 -11.04 -6.38 5.52
CA TYR A 87 -10.68 -6.82 6.88
C TYR A 87 -11.89 -6.80 7.83
N ARG A 88 -12.70 -5.74 7.78
CA ARG A 88 -13.95 -5.64 8.56
C ARG A 88 -14.94 -6.74 8.19
N GLN A 89 -15.05 -7.11 6.91
CA GLN A 89 -15.90 -8.23 6.49
C GLN A 89 -15.40 -9.59 7.00
N THR A 90 -14.09 -9.78 7.19
CA THR A 90 -13.56 -11.03 7.77
C THR A 90 -13.76 -11.14 9.29
N ARG A 91 -14.11 -10.02 9.94
CA ARG A 91 -14.41 -9.96 11.36
C ARG A 91 -15.90 -9.68 11.51
N ASP A 92 -16.72 -10.73 11.42
CA ASP A 92 -18.12 -10.71 11.85
C ASP A 92 -18.22 -9.90 13.15
N TYR A 93 -18.85 -8.72 13.07
CA TYR A 93 -19.20 -7.87 14.19
C TYR A 93 -20.73 -7.84 14.30
#